data_AF-A0A543AD54-F1
#
_entry.id   AF-A0A543AD54-F1
#
_cell.length_a   1.000
_cell.length_b   1.000
_cell.length_c   1.000
_cell.angle_alpha   90.00
_cell.angle_beta   90.00
_cell.angle_gamma   90.00
#
_symmetry.space_group_name_H-M   'P 1'
#
loop_
_entity.id
_entity.type
_entity.pdbx_description
1 polymer ?
#
loop_
_entity_poly.entity_id
_entity_poly.type
_entity_poly.pdbx_seq_one_letter_code
_entity_poly.pdbx_strand_id
1 'polypeptide(L)'
;MRAGHEVADGVVVQLAEGERDKMTMVVRNIENLLAALEPRCSIELVAHAAGLSAVTTGSPVSEEVLGLISRGVRVDACGNTMQRHGVARDRLLSGVSVVESGIAHLVVRQREGWAYVRP
;
A
#
# COMPACT_ATOMS: atom_id res chain seq x y z
N MET A 1 13.78 -4.24 -31.05
CA MET A 1 12.78 -3.25 -30.63
C MET A 1 12.11 -3.81 -29.38
N ARG A 2 12.41 -3.27 -28.19
CA ARG A 2 11.75 -3.74 -26.97
C ARG A 2 10.31 -3.25 -27.03
N ALA A 3 9.35 -4.18 -27.02
CA ALA A 3 7.95 -3.85 -26.88
C ALA A 3 7.82 -2.93 -25.65
N GLY A 4 7.41 -1.69 -25.88
CA GLY A 4 7.07 -0.79 -24.79
C GLY A 4 5.91 -1.44 -24.06
N HIS A 5 6.15 -1.93 -22.85
CA HIS A 5 5.06 -2.15 -21.93
C HIS A 5 4.41 -0.78 -21.75
N GLU A 6 3.19 -0.65 -22.23
CA GLU A 6 2.30 0.44 -21.81
C GLU A 6 2.13 0.22 -20.30
N VAL A 7 2.87 1.00 -19.52
CA VAL A 7 2.85 0.88 -18.06
C VAL A 7 1.51 1.46 -17.63
N ALA A 8 0.71 0.68 -16.89
CA ALA A 8 -0.51 1.19 -16.28
C ALA A 8 -0.20 2.51 -15.54
N ASP A 9 -1.11 3.48 -15.62
CA ASP A 9 -0.93 4.82 -15.03
C ASP A 9 -0.64 4.76 -13.52
N GLY A 10 -1.05 3.66 -12.87
CA GLY A 10 -0.59 3.31 -11.53
C GLY A 10 -0.61 1.81 -11.21
N VAL A 11 0.04 1.48 -10.11
CA VAL A 11 0.05 0.16 -9.47
C VAL A 11 -0.59 0.28 -8.09
N VAL A 12 -1.59 -0.55 -7.80
CA VAL A 12 -2.17 -0.68 -6.47
C VAL A 12 -1.77 -2.04 -5.86
N VAL A 13 -1.15 -1.98 -4.69
CA VAL A 13 -0.61 -3.13 -3.97
C VAL A 13 -1.48 -3.42 -2.77
N GLN A 14 -1.91 -4.68 -2.62
CA GLN A 14 -2.66 -5.14 -1.47
C GLN A 14 -1.73 -5.72 -0.40
N LEU A 15 -2.00 -5.39 0.87
CA LEU A 15 -1.47 -6.08 2.05
C LEU A 15 -2.61 -6.47 2.99
N ALA A 16 -2.87 -7.78 3.11
CA ALA A 16 -3.90 -8.33 3.99
C ALA A 16 -3.33 -9.11 5.19
N GLU A 17 -2.10 -9.60 5.02
CA GLU A 17 -1.34 -10.46 5.92
C GLU A 17 -0.56 -9.63 6.96
N GLY A 18 -0.54 -10.09 8.22
CA GLY A 18 0.06 -9.35 9.35
C GLY A 18 1.39 -9.92 9.83
N GLU A 19 1.88 -10.98 9.19
CA GLU A 19 3.14 -11.62 9.48
C GLU A 19 4.29 -10.70 9.08
N ARG A 20 5.28 -10.54 9.97
CA ARG A 20 6.44 -9.66 9.76
C ARG A 20 7.11 -9.90 8.40
N ASP A 21 7.42 -11.15 8.09
CA ASP A 21 8.09 -11.49 6.83
C ASP A 21 7.26 -11.09 5.62
N LYS A 22 5.93 -11.19 5.71
CA LYS A 22 5.04 -10.80 4.62
C LYS A 22 4.96 -9.28 4.48
N MET A 23 4.86 -8.54 5.60
CA MET A 23 4.91 -7.08 5.59
C MET A 23 6.23 -6.56 5.00
N THR A 24 7.38 -7.08 5.47
CA THR A 24 8.71 -6.72 4.95
C THR A 24 8.84 -7.02 3.47
N MET A 25 8.35 -8.17 3.03
CA MET A 25 8.37 -8.55 1.61
C MET A 25 7.52 -7.60 0.75
N VAL A 26 6.32 -7.21 1.20
CA VAL A 26 5.46 -6.25 0.46
C VAL A 26 6.12 -4.88 0.36
N VAL A 27 6.69 -4.37 1.45
CA VAL A 27 7.39 -3.08 1.44
C VAL A 27 8.57 -3.10 0.47
N ARG A 28 9.40 -4.16 0.53
CA ARG A 28 10.52 -4.34 -0.41
C ARG A 28 10.07 -4.44 -1.86
N ASN A 29 8.93 -5.07 -2.13
CA ASN A 29 8.38 -5.13 -3.49
C ASN A 29 7.97 -3.75 -4.00
N ILE A 30 7.41 -2.89 -3.14
CA ILE A 30 7.10 -1.51 -3.49
C ILE A 30 8.37 -0.71 -3.76
N GLU A 31 9.42 -0.87 -2.95
CA GLU A 31 10.72 -0.22 -3.19
C GLU A 31 11.31 -0.59 -4.56
N ASN A 32 11.22 -1.86 -4.93
CA ASN A 32 11.65 -2.35 -6.24
C ASN A 32 10.79 -1.78 -7.37
N LEU A 33 9.47 -1.70 -7.19
CA LEU A 33 8.56 -1.09 -8.16
C LEU A 33 8.88 0.40 -8.36
N LEU A 34 9.12 1.15 -7.28
CA LEU A 34 9.54 2.55 -7.36
C LEU A 34 10.83 2.67 -8.18
N ALA A 35 11.86 1.90 -7.82
CA ALA A 35 13.15 1.96 -8.52
C ALA A 35 13.06 1.60 -10.02
N ALA A 36 12.12 0.73 -10.40
CA ALA A 36 11.94 0.30 -11.77
C ALA A 36 11.03 1.22 -12.61
N LEU A 37 10.02 1.84 -11.98
CA LEU A 37 8.94 2.53 -12.69
C LEU A 37 8.93 4.05 -12.49
N GLU A 38 9.59 4.59 -11.47
CA GLU A 38 9.66 6.06 -11.27
C GLU A 38 10.35 6.77 -12.47
N PRO A 39 9.92 8.00 -12.81
CA PRO A 39 8.74 8.73 -12.30
C PRO A 39 7.45 8.44 -13.10
N ARG A 40 7.39 7.32 -13.82
CA ARG A 40 6.38 7.06 -14.86
C ARG A 40 5.08 6.42 -14.34
N CYS A 41 4.99 6.06 -13.06
CA CYS A 41 3.88 5.29 -12.52
C CYS A 41 3.58 5.70 -11.08
N SER A 42 2.29 5.88 -10.76
CA SER A 42 1.84 6.12 -9.38
C SER A 42 1.75 4.80 -8.61
N ILE A 43 2.13 4.77 -7.33
CA ILE A 43 2.04 3.54 -6.52
C ILE A 43 1.21 3.79 -5.26
N GLU A 44 0.28 2.88 -5.01
CA GLU A 44 -0.54 2.86 -3.80
C GLU A 44 -0.40 1.54 -3.04
N LEU A 45 -0.29 1.60 -1.72
CA LEU A 45 -0.40 0.47 -0.82
C LEU A 45 -1.73 0.54 -0.06
N VAL A 46 -2.53 -0.51 -0.11
CA VAL A 46 -3.77 -0.64 0.66
C VAL A 46 -3.62 -1.74 1.71
N ALA A 47 -3.57 -1.33 2.98
CA ALA A 47 -3.47 -2.20 4.13
C ALA A 47 -4.86 -2.46 4.75
N HIS A 48 -5.23 -3.74 4.86
CA HIS A 48 -6.48 -4.17 5.49
C HIS A 48 -6.29 -5.50 6.21
N ALA A 49 -7.35 -5.98 6.89
CA ALA A 49 -7.28 -7.18 7.74
C ALA A 49 -6.08 -7.14 8.71
N ALA A 50 -5.32 -8.23 8.84
CA ALA A 50 -4.15 -8.30 9.71
C ALA A 50 -3.00 -7.38 9.22
N GLY A 51 -2.95 -7.11 7.91
CA GLY A 51 -2.01 -6.19 7.28
C GLY A 51 -2.14 -4.73 7.71
N LEU A 52 -3.25 -4.33 8.36
CA LEU A 52 -3.39 -3.00 8.95
C LEU A 52 -2.23 -2.67 9.91
N SER A 53 -1.69 -3.67 10.61
CA SER A 53 -0.57 -3.51 11.53
C SER A 53 0.73 -3.01 10.87
N ALA A 54 0.86 -3.11 9.55
CA ALA A 54 1.99 -2.56 8.80
C ALA A 54 2.03 -1.02 8.83
N VAL A 55 0.87 -0.37 8.93
CA VAL A 55 0.71 1.08 8.78
C VAL A 55 0.39 1.79 10.09
N THR A 56 0.55 1.10 11.22
CA THR A 56 0.36 1.63 12.58
C THR A 56 1.67 1.97 13.27
N THR A 57 1.64 2.90 14.23
CA THR A 57 2.76 3.20 15.12
C THR A 57 3.22 1.96 15.87
N GLY A 58 4.53 1.69 15.91
CA GLY A 58 5.09 0.49 16.53
C GLY A 58 5.14 -0.75 15.62
N SER A 59 4.73 -0.62 14.36
CA SER A 59 4.93 -1.67 13.35
C SER A 59 6.42 -1.99 13.18
N PRO A 60 6.81 -3.27 13.01
CA PRO A 60 8.20 -3.63 12.71
C PRO A 60 8.68 -3.15 11.35
N VAL A 61 7.80 -2.63 10.49
CA VAL A 61 8.13 -2.08 9.17
C VAL A 61 7.79 -0.58 9.04
N SER A 62 7.63 0.10 10.19
CA SER A 62 7.13 1.48 10.21
C SER A 62 8.10 2.48 9.56
N GLU A 63 9.40 2.30 9.75
CA GLU A 63 10.42 3.17 9.15
C GLU A 63 10.42 3.05 7.63
N GLU A 64 10.31 1.83 7.11
CA GLU A 64 10.28 1.56 5.68
C GLU A 64 8.99 2.08 5.05
N VAL A 65 7.83 1.92 5.71
CA VAL A 65 6.57 2.52 5.25
C VAL A 65 6.64 4.05 5.21
N LEU A 66 7.23 4.69 6.22
CA LEU A 66 7.48 6.14 6.21
C LEU A 66 8.44 6.54 5.07
N GLY A 67 9.45 5.71 4.80
CA GLY A 67 10.34 5.87 3.65
C GLY A 67 9.59 5.85 2.32
N LEU A 68 8.66 4.90 2.14
CA LEU A 68 7.79 4.84 0.95
C LEU A 68 6.95 6.11 0.80
N ILE A 69 6.32 6.59 1.88
CA ILE A 69 5.52 7.82 1.89
C ILE A 69 6.38 9.03 1.50
N SER A 70 7.60 9.13 2.02
CA SER A 70 8.52 10.23 1.71
C SER A 70 8.91 10.28 0.23
N ARG A 71 8.82 9.13 -0.46
CA ARG A 71 9.08 8.97 -1.90
C ARG A 71 7.82 9.10 -2.76
N GLY A 72 6.68 9.47 -2.18
CA GLY A 72 5.44 9.73 -2.91
C GLY A 72 4.52 8.52 -3.07
N VAL A 73 4.80 7.38 -2.42
CA VAL A 73 3.84 6.27 -2.36
C VAL A 73 2.66 6.69 -1.49
N ARG A 74 1.44 6.55 -2.01
CA ARG A 74 0.24 6.73 -1.19
C ARG A 74 -0.02 5.44 -0.41
N VAL A 75 -0.25 5.58 0.89
CA VAL A 75 -0.52 4.46 1.78
C VAL A 75 -1.88 4.65 2.42
N ASP A 76 -2.75 3.65 2.28
CA ASP A 76 -4.11 3.66 2.77
C ASP A 76 -4.37 2.58 3.80
N ALA A 77 -5.00 2.98 4.91
CA ALA A 77 -5.61 2.08 5.88
C ALA A 77 -7.10 1.89 5.57
N CYS A 78 -7.58 0.65 5.67
CA CYS A 78 -9.00 0.33 5.54
C CYS A 78 -9.80 0.74 6.79
N GLY A 79 -10.72 1.69 6.65
CA GLY A 79 -11.57 2.23 7.72
C GLY A 79 -12.45 1.16 8.38
N ASN A 80 -13.05 0.26 7.60
CA ASN A 80 -13.81 -0.88 8.14
C ASN A 80 -12.93 -1.80 9.02
N THR A 81 -11.68 -2.03 8.61
CA THR A 81 -10.73 -2.83 9.39
C THR A 81 -10.33 -2.10 10.67
N MET A 82 -10.06 -0.80 10.58
CA MET A 82 -9.76 0.04 11.75
C MET A 82 -10.90 -0.01 12.77
N GLN A 83 -12.15 0.17 12.33
CA GLN A 83 -13.33 0.09 13.19
C GLN A 83 -13.45 -1.28 13.87
N ARG A 84 -13.29 -2.37 13.10
CA ARG A 84 -13.37 -3.75 13.62
C ARG A 84 -12.28 -4.06 14.65
N HIS A 85 -11.09 -3.50 14.50
CA HIS A 85 -9.97 -3.71 15.41
C HIS A 85 -9.81 -2.63 16.50
N GLY A 86 -10.72 -1.65 16.55
CA GLY A 86 -10.63 -0.55 17.52
C GLY A 86 -9.38 0.32 17.35
N VAL A 87 -8.86 0.43 16.12
CA VAL A 87 -7.66 1.22 15.81
C VAL A 87 -8.09 2.66 15.50
N ALA A 88 -7.67 3.60 16.35
CA ALA A 88 -7.90 5.02 16.14
C ALA A 88 -6.91 5.61 15.10
N ARG A 89 -7.29 6.74 14.48
CA ARG A 89 -6.46 7.39 13.45
C ARG A 89 -5.10 7.87 13.97
N ASP A 90 -5.00 8.22 15.24
CA ASP A 90 -3.76 8.64 15.90
C ASP A 90 -2.74 7.50 16.07
N ARG A 91 -3.19 6.24 15.90
CA ARG A 91 -2.32 5.06 15.85
C ARG A 91 -1.74 4.80 14.47
N LEU A 92 -2.15 5.54 13.44
CA LEU A 92 -1.57 5.39 12.10
C LEU A 92 -0.24 6.15 11.99
N LEU A 93 0.65 5.67 11.12
CA LEU A 93 1.86 6.40 10.77
C LEU A 93 1.50 7.73 10.09
N SER A 94 2.34 8.74 10.27
CA SER A 94 2.16 10.03 9.60
C SER A 94 2.14 9.85 8.07
N GLY A 95 1.18 10.48 7.39
CA GLY A 95 1.01 10.37 5.95
C GLY A 95 0.14 9.19 5.48
N VAL A 96 -0.26 8.28 6.37
CA VAL A 96 -1.23 7.23 6.04
C VAL A 96 -2.63 7.85 5.93
N SER A 97 -3.27 7.63 4.80
CA SER A 97 -4.65 8.02 4.53
C SER A 97 -5.63 6.91 4.96
N VAL A 98 -6.91 7.26 5.11
CA VAL A 98 -7.95 6.27 5.44
C VAL A 98 -8.98 6.24 4.32
N VAL A 99 -9.18 5.07 3.75
CA VAL A 99 -10.28 4.79 2.80
C VAL A 99 -11.41 4.08 3.53
N GLU A 100 -12.65 4.26 3.11
CA GLU A 100 -13.80 3.64 3.77
C GLU A 100 -13.70 2.10 3.75
N SER A 101 -13.42 1.52 2.58
CA SER A 101 -13.23 0.08 2.38
C SER A 101 -12.01 -0.18 1.51
N GLY A 102 -11.01 -0.88 2.06
CA GLY A 102 -9.79 -1.24 1.34
C GLY A 102 -10.06 -2.10 0.11
N ILE A 103 -10.95 -3.10 0.21
CA ILE A 103 -11.32 -3.94 -0.94
C ILE A 103 -12.05 -3.13 -2.02
N ALA A 104 -12.96 -2.22 -1.63
CA ALA A 104 -13.65 -1.39 -2.60
C ALA A 104 -12.67 -0.45 -3.33
N HIS A 105 -11.72 0.14 -2.60
CA HIS A 105 -10.66 0.98 -3.18
C HIS A 105 -9.79 0.22 -4.19
N LEU A 106 -9.39 -1.01 -3.86
CA LEU A 106 -8.66 -1.90 -4.78
C LEU A 106 -9.44 -2.16 -6.08
N VAL A 107 -10.75 -2.37 -5.99
CA VAL A 107 -11.62 -2.58 -7.16
C VAL A 107 -11.75 -1.31 -7.99
N VAL A 108 -11.90 -0.14 -7.35
CA VAL A 108 -11.98 1.15 -8.03
C VAL A 108 -10.71 1.42 -8.83
N ARG A 109 -9.52 1.28 -8.22
CA ARG A 109 -8.24 1.47 -8.91
C ARG A 109 -8.08 0.55 -10.12
N GLN A 110 -8.42 -0.73 -9.98
CA GLN A 110 -8.39 -1.67 -11.11
C GLN A 110 -9.32 -1.24 -12.26
N ARG A 111 -10.51 -0.70 -11.95
CA ARG A 111 -11.43 -0.19 -12.97
C ARG A 111 -10.97 1.09 -13.64
N GLU A 112 -10.14 1.87 -12.95
CA GLU A 112 -9.43 3.03 -13.51
C GLU A 112 -8.24 2.62 -14.39
N GLY A 113 -7.99 1.32 -14.58
CA GLY A 113 -6.90 0.80 -15.41
C GLY A 113 -5.59 0.58 -14.65
N TRP A 114 -5.59 0.69 -13.32
CA TRP A 114 -4.39 0.43 -12.51
C TRP A 114 -4.06 -1.06 -12.49
N ALA A 115 -2.77 -1.38 -12.54
CA ALA A 115 -2.29 -2.72 -12.30
C ALA A 115 -2.50 -3.10 -10.82
N TYR A 116 -3.01 -4.30 -10.56
CA TYR A 116 -3.19 -4.83 -9.22
C TYR A 116 -2.12 -5.87 -8.88
N VAL A 117 -1.51 -5.72 -7.71
CA VAL A 117 -0.48 -6.63 -7.21
C VAL A 117 -0.85 -7.13 -5.82
N ARG A 118 -0.83 -8.45 -5.64
CA ARG A 118 -0.95 -9.12 -4.35
C ARG A 118 0.23 -10.08 -4.14
N PRO A 119 1.28 -9.64 -3.44
CA PRO A 119 2.50 -10.42 -3.24
C PRO A 119 2.35 -11.65 -2.34
#